data_AF-A0A0W8IMI3-F1
#
_entry.id   AF-A0A0W8IMI3-F1
#
_cell.length_a   1.000
_cell.length_b   1.000
_cell.length_c   1.000
_cell.angle_alpha   90.00
_cell.angle_beta   90.00
_cell.angle_gamma   90.00
#
_symmetry.space_group_name_H-M   'P 1'
#
loop_
_entity.id
_entity.type
_entity.pdbx_description
1 polymer ?
#
loop_
_entity_poly.entity_id
_entity_poly.type
_entity_poly.pdbx_seq_one_letter_code
_entity_poly.pdbx_strand_id
1 'polypeptide(L)'
;MLVTCANPGGPAATLLLIGRAAGRRLLPGGRRIRLYGTTSWRLDRRPPPAAWATLYELLEAGRIRPVIADRLPLPEAARAHTMLESGDVVGTLVLLAPAPDTA
;
A
#
# COMPACT_ATOMS: atom_id res chain seq x y z
N MET A 1 5.73 7.62 -16.91
CA MET A 1 5.53 6.34 -16.21
C MET A 1 4.05 6.24 -15.87
N LEU A 2 3.34 5.17 -16.25
CA LEU A 2 1.92 5.03 -15.91
C LEU A 2 1.83 4.39 -14.53
N VAL A 3 1.27 5.11 -13.56
CA VAL A 3 0.97 4.58 -12.22
C VAL A 3 -0.53 4.34 -12.20
N THR A 4 -0.92 3.08 -12.01
CA THR A 4 -2.32 2.70 -11.83
C THR A 4 -2.41 1.83 -10.59
N CYS A 5 -3.41 2.08 -9.75
CA CYS A 5 -3.73 1.19 -8.65
C CYS A 5 -4.25 -0.13 -9.25
N ALA A 6 -3.64 -1.26 -8.89
CA ALA A 6 -4.06 -2.57 -9.34
C ALA A 6 -5.20 -3.10 -8.43
N ASN A 7 -6.32 -2.38 -8.38
CA ASN A 7 -7.57 -2.89 -7.80
C ASN A 7 -8.70 -2.73 -8.84
N PRO A 8 -8.74 -3.58 -9.87
CA PRO A 8 -9.87 -3.59 -10.78
C PRO A 8 -11.10 -4.08 -10.02
N GLY A 9 -12.06 -3.18 -9.76
CA GLY A 9 -13.34 -3.50 -9.10
C GLY A 9 -14.24 -4.46 -9.87
N GLY A 10 -13.69 -5.29 -10.76
CA GLY A 10 -14.39 -6.32 -11.53
C GLY A 10 -13.54 -6.98 -12.63
N PRO A 11 -13.96 -8.16 -13.12
CA PRO A 11 -13.20 -8.96 -14.09
C PRO A 11 -12.99 -8.26 -15.44
N ALA A 12 -13.97 -7.46 -15.90
CA ALA A 12 -13.84 -6.68 -17.13
C ALA A 12 -12.75 -5.59 -17.02
N ALA A 13 -12.68 -4.91 -15.86
CA ALA A 13 -11.64 -3.93 -15.58
C ALA A 13 -10.25 -4.58 -15.52
N THR A 14 -10.16 -5.80 -14.99
CA THR A 14 -8.92 -6.60 -14.99
C THR A 14 -8.46 -6.94 -16.40
N LEU A 15 -9.36 -7.46 -17.25
CA LEU A 15 -9.06 -7.79 -18.65
C LEU A 15 -8.60 -6.57 -19.43
N LEU A 16 -9.25 -5.42 -19.23
CA LEU A 16 -8.87 -4.15 -19.84
C LEU A 16 -7.46 -3.70 -19.39
N LEU A 17 -7.14 -3.83 -18.10
CA LEU A 17 -5.81 -3.53 -17.57
C LEU A 17 -4.73 -4.43 -18.19
N ILE A 18 -5.00 -5.74 -18.30
CA ILE A 18 -4.11 -6.71 -18.93
C ILE A 18 -3.91 -6.36 -20.41
N GLY A 19 -4.98 -6.07 -21.14
CA GLY A 19 -4.91 -5.66 -22.56
C GLY A 19 -4.10 -4.38 -22.75
N ARG A 20 -4.32 -3.36 -21.90
CA ARG A 20 -3.51 -2.12 -21.89
C ARG A 20 -2.04 -2.38 -21.60
N ALA A 21 -1.74 -3.31 -20.69
CA ALA A 21 -0.38 -3.68 -20.35
C ALA A 21 0.33 -4.41 -21.50
N ALA A 22 -0.36 -5.39 -22.11
CA ALA A 22 0.16 -6.15 -23.24
C ALA A 22 0.39 -5.26 -24.47
N GLY A 23 -0.55 -4.38 -24.79
CA GLY A 23 -0.41 -3.43 -25.90
C GLY A 23 0.82 -2.53 -25.77
N ARG A 24 1.12 -2.02 -24.57
CA ARG A 24 2.31 -1.19 -24.33
C ARG A 24 3.64 -1.94 -24.42
N ARG A 25 3.63 -3.26 -24.23
CA ARG A 25 4.82 -4.13 -24.38
C ARG A 25 5.08 -4.50 -25.84
N LEU A 26 4.02 -4.66 -26.64
CA LEU A 26 4.09 -5.14 -28.04
C LEU A 26 4.30 -4.01 -29.07
N LEU A 27 4.08 -2.75 -28.69
CA LEU A 27 4.33 -1.61 -29.58
C LEU A 27 5.85 -1.38 -29.81
N PRO A 28 6.27 -1.02 -31.03
CA PRO A 28 7.66 -0.68 -31.33
C PRO A 28 8.07 0.55 -30.50
N GLY A 29 9.03 0.37 -29.59
CA GLY A 29 9.37 1.33 -28.52
C GLY A 29 9.03 0.86 -27.09
N GLY A 30 8.67 -0.42 -26.92
CA GLY A 30 8.25 -1.12 -25.71
C GLY A 30 8.63 -0.46 -24.38
N ARG A 31 7.66 0.25 -23.78
CA ARG A 31 7.83 0.83 -22.44
C ARG A 31 7.64 -0.27 -21.40
N ARG A 32 8.69 -0.59 -20.64
CA ARG A 32 8.63 -1.53 -19.52
C ARG A 32 7.63 -1.06 -18.46
N ILE A 33 6.72 -1.95 -18.11
CA ILE A 33 5.78 -1.75 -17.00
C ILE A 33 6.46 -2.24 -15.74
N ARG A 34 6.56 -1.37 -14.74
CA ARG A 34 7.00 -1.75 -13.38
C ARG A 34 5.78 -1.81 -12.49
N LEU A 35 5.51 -2.99 -11.97
CA LEU A 35 4.57 -3.19 -10.88
C LEU A 35 5.30 -2.86 -9.59
N TYR A 36 4.75 -1.92 -8.81
CA TYR A 36 5.26 -1.58 -7.51
C TYR A 36 4.12 -1.70 -6.50
N GLY A 37 4.33 -2.54 -5.51
CA GLY A 37 3.42 -2.70 -4.38
C GLY A 37 4.16 -3.38 -3.25
N THR A 38 3.65 -3.26 -2.04
CA THR A 38 4.19 -4.00 -0.88
C THR A 38 4.18 -5.51 -1.12
N THR A 39 3.28 -6.01 -1.96
CA THR A 39 3.18 -7.41 -2.38
C THR A 39 3.95 -7.75 -3.66
N SER A 40 4.48 -6.77 -4.43
CA SER A 40 5.20 -7.07 -5.68
C SER A 40 6.50 -7.84 -5.45
N TRP A 41 7.04 -7.77 -4.23
CA TRP A 41 8.11 -8.66 -3.76
C TRP A 41 7.76 -10.15 -3.90
N ARG A 42 6.50 -10.56 -3.73
CA ARG A 42 6.10 -11.97 -3.85
C ARG A 42 6.31 -12.52 -5.27
N LEU A 43 6.29 -11.66 -6.27
CA LEU A 43 6.46 -12.02 -7.68
C LEU A 43 7.95 -12.04 -8.08
N ASP A 44 8.72 -11.05 -7.66
CA ASP A 44 10.13 -10.90 -8.06
C ASP A 44 11.11 -11.51 -7.04
N ARG A 45 10.62 -11.94 -5.87
CA ARG A 45 11.34 -12.50 -4.69
C ARG A 45 12.52 -11.68 -4.17
N ARG A 46 12.87 -10.57 -4.80
CA ARG A 46 13.86 -9.60 -4.35
C ARG A 46 13.21 -8.70 -3.31
N PRO A 47 13.53 -8.83 -2.02
CA PRO A 47 13.00 -7.91 -1.04
C PRO A 47 13.32 -6.50 -1.53
N PRO A 48 12.55 -5.46 -1.17
CA PRO A 48 12.94 -4.09 -1.42
C PRO A 48 13.68 -3.51 -0.20
N PRO A 49 14.80 -4.11 0.30
CA PRO A 49 15.44 -3.63 1.52
C PRO A 49 15.97 -2.21 1.33
N ALA A 50 16.39 -1.83 0.11
CA ALA A 50 16.85 -0.47 -0.19
C ALA A 50 15.73 0.58 -0.07
N ALA A 51 14.51 0.25 -0.49
CA ALA A 51 13.37 1.18 -0.39
C ALA A 51 12.95 1.36 1.07
N TRP A 52 12.96 0.28 1.86
CA TRP A 52 12.69 0.36 3.30
C TRP A 52 13.78 1.14 4.04
N ALA A 53 15.06 0.91 3.72
CA ALA A 53 16.17 1.68 4.29
C ALA A 53 16.01 3.18 4.01
N THR A 54 15.74 3.55 2.75
CA THR A 54 15.49 4.95 2.37
C THR A 54 14.28 5.54 3.12
N LEU A 55 13.20 4.76 3.28
CA LEU A 55 12.02 5.19 4.03
C LEU A 55 12.36 5.49 5.50
N TYR A 56 13.13 4.62 6.15
CA TYR A 56 13.56 4.82 7.54
C TYR A 56 14.50 6.01 7.68
N GLU A 57 15.47 6.19 6.78
CA GLU A 57 16.34 7.37 6.77
C GLU A 57 15.52 8.67 6.67
N LEU A 58 14.49 8.71 5.82
CA LEU A 58 13.62 9.87 5.67
C LEU A 58 12.74 10.10 6.91
N LEU A 59 12.29 9.04 7.59
CA LEU A 59 11.55 9.11 8.85
C LEU A 59 12.44 9.64 9.98
N GLU A 60 13.64 9.08 10.13
CA GLU A 60 14.63 9.49 11.14
C GLU A 60 15.07 10.94 10.93
N ALA A 61 15.29 11.36 9.67
CA ALA A 61 15.58 12.74 9.32
C ALA A 61 14.36 13.68 9.45
N GLY A 62 13.18 13.17 9.82
CA GLY A 62 11.95 13.96 9.97
C GLY A 62 11.42 14.57 8.67
N ARG A 63 11.90 14.10 7.52
CA ARG A 63 11.53 14.58 6.17
C ARG A 63 10.15 14.10 5.75
N ILE A 64 9.68 13.00 6.35
CA ILE A 64 8.33 12.49 6.22
C ILE A 64 7.73 12.27 7.61
N ARG A 65 6.43 12.48 7.75
CA ARG A 65 5.69 12.25 8.99
C ARG A 65 4.44 11.43 8.67
N PRO A 66 4.24 10.26 9.31
CA PRO A 66 3.02 9.50 9.13
C PRO A 66 1.83 10.31 9.67
N VAL A 67 0.78 10.41 8.86
CA VAL A 67 -0.49 11.03 9.27
C VAL A 67 -1.29 9.96 10.00
N ILE A 68 -1.43 10.10 11.31
CA ILE A 68 -2.20 9.19 12.16
C ILE A 68 -3.55 9.84 12.41
N ALA A 69 -4.60 9.20 11.91
CA ALA A 69 -5.97 9.69 12.04
C ALA A 69 -6.49 9.52 13.47
N ASP A 70 -6.27 8.34 14.05
CA ASP A 70 -6.65 8.03 15.43
C ASP A 70 -5.83 6.85 15.99
N ARG A 71 -5.81 6.74 17.31
CA ARG A 71 -5.25 5.61 18.06
C ARG A 71 -6.32 5.01 18.96
N LEU A 72 -6.74 3.80 18.64
CA LEU A 72 -7.83 3.11 19.33
C LEU A 72 -7.28 1.90 20.08
N PRO A 73 -7.79 1.56 21.27
CA PRO A 73 -7.49 0.30 21.92
C PRO A 73 -7.82 -0.88 21.00
N LEU A 74 -7.04 -1.96 21.05
CA LEU A 74 -7.29 -3.17 20.26
C LEU A 74 -8.74 -3.70 20.37
N PRO A 75 -9.40 -3.68 21.55
CA PRO A 75 -10.82 -4.06 21.66
C PRO A 75 -11.78 -3.19 20.84
N GLU A 76 -11.40 -1.97 20.48
CA GLU A 76 -12.21 -1.05 19.65
C GLU A 76 -11.99 -1.25 18.15
N ALA A 77 -11.38 -2.35 17.70
CA ALA A 77 -11.14 -2.64 16.29
C ALA A 77 -12.41 -2.55 15.41
N ALA A 78 -13.57 -2.96 15.93
CA ALA A 78 -14.84 -2.85 15.21
C ALA A 78 -15.18 -1.38 14.89
N ARG A 79 -14.97 -0.48 15.86
CA ARG A 79 -15.18 0.97 15.67
C ARG A 79 -14.21 1.54 14.65
N ALA A 80 -12.94 1.12 14.70
CA ALA A 80 -11.95 1.53 13.71
C ALA A 80 -12.37 1.15 12.28
N HIS A 81 -12.97 -0.03 12.09
CA HIS A 81 -13.52 -0.46 10.80
C HIS A 81 -14.70 0.40 10.36
N THR A 82 -15.66 0.68 11.24
CA THR A 82 -16.78 1.58 10.92
C THR A 82 -16.30 2.97 10.52
N MET A 83 -15.29 3.52 11.21
CA MET A 83 -14.68 4.79 10.83
C MET A 83 -14.04 4.70 9.45
N LEU A 84 -13.29 3.64 9.17
CA LEU A 84 -12.68 3.45 7.85
C LEU A 84 -13.72 3.33 6.73
N GLU A 85 -14.83 2.63 6.98
CA GLU A 85 -15.94 2.44 6.04
C GLU A 85 -16.68 3.73 5.70
N SER A 86 -16.68 4.72 6.60
CA SER A 86 -17.29 6.03 6.34
C SER A 86 -16.63 6.79 5.17
N GLY A 87 -15.35 6.50 4.89
CA GLY A 87 -14.56 7.22 3.89
C GLY A 87 -14.02 8.58 4.34
N ASP A 88 -14.37 9.04 5.54
CA ASP A 88 -13.95 10.36 6.07
C ASP A 88 -12.55 10.35 6.74
N VAL A 89 -11.97 9.16 6.90
CA VAL A 89 -10.68 8.98 7.58
C VAL A 89 -9.52 9.39 6.67
N VAL A 90 -8.79 10.43 7.09
CA VAL A 90 -7.55 10.85 6.43
C VAL A 90 -6.34 10.41 7.25
N GLY A 91 -5.57 9.45 6.72
CA GLY A 91 -4.38 8.89 7.38
C GLY A 91 -4.60 7.46 7.85
N THR A 92 -3.76 7.01 8.79
CA THR A 92 -3.80 5.64 9.32
C THR A 92 -4.47 5.61 10.69
N LEU A 93 -5.43 4.69 10.86
CA LEU A 93 -5.96 4.30 12.18
C LEU A 93 -5.01 3.26 12.79
N VAL A 94 -4.59 3.49 14.03
CA VAL A 94 -3.64 2.61 14.73
C VAL A 94 -4.35 1.93 15.89
N LEU A 95 -4.28 0.60 15.94
CA LEU A 95 -4.77 -0.19 17.06
C LEU A 95 -3.65 -0.41 18.08
N LEU A 96 -3.89 -0.01 19.32
CA LEU A 96 -2.97 -0.16 20.43
C LEU A 96 -3.20 -1.50 21.12
N ALA A 97 -2.20 -2.37 21.07
CA ALA A 97 -2.21 -3.60 21.87
C ALA A 97 -2.16 -3.24 23.36
N PRO A 98 -2.84 -4.00 24.25
CA PRO A 98 -2.61 -3.88 25.68
C PRO A 98 -1.13 -4.17 25.98
N ALA A 99 -0.61 -3.54 27.04
CA ALA A 99 0.74 -3.86 27.51
C ALA A 99 0.80 -5.37 27.80
N PRO A 100 1.90 -6.06 27.43
CA PRO A 100 2.05 -7.45 27.81
C PRO A 100 2.06 -7.55 29.34
N ASP A 101 1.17 -8.38 29.88
CA ASP A 101 1.18 -8.74 31.30
C ASP A 101 2.57 -9.29 31.61
N THR A 102 3.37 -8.50 32.34
CA THR A 102 4.67 -8.96 32.83
C THR A 102 4.36 -9.88 34.01
N ALA A 103 4.29 -11.19 33.73
CA ALA A 103 4.29 -12.25 34.73
C ALA A 103 5.72 -12.64 35.09
#